data_AF-A0A210R4N4-F1
#
_entry.id   AF-A0A210R4N4-F1
#
_cell.length_a   1.000
_cell.length_b   1.000
_cell.length_c   1.000
_cell.angle_alpha   90.00
_cell.angle_beta   90.00
_cell.angle_gamma   90.00
#
_symmetry.space_group_name_H-M   'P 1'
#
loop_
_entity.id
_entity.type
_entity.pdbx_description
1 polymer ?
#
loop_
_entity_poly.entity_id
_entity_poly.type
_entity_poly.pdbx_seq_one_letter_code
_entity_poly.pdbx_strand_id
1 'polypeptide(L)'
;MAATESVETSQTSEVNVDVQLSEIDTVKQSFVGQCRVLTNVGDHRHIVTLVPKDKELVIKFQLTASYPKDAPGILIKSALLKEEEIANLQSHLQEMAEQLKGAGIMLALAAEAETWLRGQEIVLKERSQENQAKKSNKYDNKAKGDKQKRKKRKEQIEENETENVKKAAMKTAEDVIKRIQWDGQLPQDEFIVGYIDRFKGIQEKYFTSFSWEDIATVDYTVLAIPKHRIQYFKYRDIIIWDKNARLDNVFGSLGSKLTVYDVIEQCRKEDEKKEMERMEDENEDEENGDDDDDNDSDSDDGITVSLGATSQPAVGSNFDEEPMSDDDGGIDKYWRDKMRPNHFLALRISSEDIRNTAEDIQNIILEHEPQYSECCIPPRALHITLCTLGLDTLEQVANAVRALNKIKPELETLVPKDKPIVMKGVEQFFNRVLYAKVECPPEFYQFVEHLKLCLKEEGIEIRDNHDFVPHMTVMKITRPVARATGKKYISPWLYSSQAEVDFGTQAVDNIHLCEMGFGRQDDGFYLSPLSIDW
;
A
#
# COMPACT_ATOMS: atom_id res chain seq x y z
N MET A 1 -36.20 -20.64 41.93
CA MET A 1 -35.13 -19.69 42.32
C MET A 1 -33.96 -19.80 41.34
N ALA A 2 -34.17 -19.50 40.05
CA ALA A 2 -33.11 -19.59 39.04
C ALA A 2 -33.29 -18.55 37.92
N ALA A 3 -33.87 -17.38 38.26
CA ALA A 3 -34.10 -16.29 37.31
C ALA A 3 -33.61 -14.93 37.85
N THR A 4 -32.90 -14.91 38.98
CA THR A 4 -32.42 -13.68 39.62
C THR A 4 -30.90 -13.46 39.48
N GLU A 5 -30.10 -14.47 39.10
CA GLU A 5 -28.64 -14.32 38.95
C GLU A 5 -28.19 -13.74 37.60
N SER A 6 -29.02 -13.82 36.56
CA SER A 6 -28.65 -13.39 35.19
C SER A 6 -28.72 -11.88 34.98
N VAL A 7 -29.49 -11.15 35.82
CA VAL A 7 -29.70 -9.71 35.69
C VAL A 7 -28.63 -8.91 36.45
N GLU A 8 -28.12 -9.43 37.57
CA GLU A 8 -27.04 -8.80 38.35
C GLU A 8 -25.68 -8.83 37.64
N THR A 9 -25.39 -9.87 36.84
CA THR A 9 -24.12 -9.98 36.09
C THR A 9 -24.05 -9.00 34.93
N SER A 10 -25.16 -8.74 34.24
CA SER A 10 -25.21 -7.74 33.16
C SER A 10 -25.13 -6.30 33.70
N GLN A 11 -25.85 -5.99 34.78
CA GLN A 11 -25.79 -4.66 35.41
C GLN A 11 -24.42 -4.33 36.01
N THR A 12 -23.75 -5.29 36.63
CA THR A 12 -22.37 -5.08 37.15
C THR A 12 -21.34 -4.96 36.04
N SER A 13 -21.55 -5.61 34.90
CA SER A 13 -20.68 -5.46 33.73
C SER A 13 -20.77 -4.06 33.13
N GLU A 14 -21.98 -3.51 32.95
CA GLU A 14 -22.22 -2.18 32.38
C GLU A 14 -21.71 -1.05 33.28
N VAL A 15 -21.93 -1.15 34.61
CA VAL A 15 -21.40 -0.17 35.58
C VAL A 15 -19.87 -0.14 35.60
N ASN A 16 -19.20 -1.28 35.40
CA ASN A 16 -17.74 -1.33 35.30
C ASN A 16 -17.21 -0.69 34.00
N VAL A 17 -17.98 -0.71 32.90
CA VAL A 17 -17.58 -0.05 31.64
C VAL A 17 -17.61 1.47 31.78
N ASP A 18 -18.64 2.03 32.41
CA ASP A 18 -18.75 3.49 32.60
C ASP A 18 -17.65 4.03 33.54
N VAL A 19 -17.25 3.26 34.56
CA VAL A 19 -16.13 3.61 35.44
C VAL A 19 -14.80 3.54 34.69
N GLN A 20 -14.60 2.55 33.81
CA GLN A 20 -13.41 2.46 32.96
C GLN A 20 -13.30 3.64 31.99
N LEU A 21 -14.38 3.98 31.29
CA LEU A 21 -14.38 5.05 30.30
C LEU A 21 -14.19 6.43 30.94
N SER A 22 -14.79 6.68 32.10
CA SER A 22 -14.61 7.96 32.83
C SER A 22 -13.17 8.15 33.34
N GLU A 23 -12.51 7.09 33.81
CA GLU A 23 -11.10 7.15 34.19
C GLU A 23 -10.18 7.34 32.98
N ILE A 24 -10.44 6.59 31.90
CA ILE A 24 -9.71 6.71 30.64
C ILE A 24 -9.81 8.14 30.07
N ASP A 25 -10.99 8.75 30.12
CA ASP A 25 -11.18 10.10 29.62
C ASP A 25 -10.53 11.16 30.53
N THR A 26 -10.48 10.93 31.85
CA THR A 26 -9.71 11.79 32.79
C THR A 26 -8.21 11.69 32.52
N VAL A 27 -7.70 10.50 32.20
CA VAL A 27 -6.31 10.28 31.80
C VAL A 27 -6.01 10.93 30.45
N LYS A 28 -6.90 10.81 29.45
CA LYS A 28 -6.75 11.49 28.15
C LYS A 28 -6.74 13.02 28.29
N GLN A 29 -7.56 13.58 29.17
CA GLN A 29 -7.60 15.03 29.44
C GLN A 29 -6.33 15.51 30.17
N SER A 30 -5.74 14.68 31.02
CA SER A 30 -4.50 15.03 31.74
C SER A 30 -3.25 14.88 30.87
N PHE A 31 -3.28 14.01 29.86
CA PHE A 31 -2.19 13.72 28.92
C PHE A 31 -2.59 13.96 27.45
N VAL A 32 -3.08 15.18 27.14
CA VAL A 32 -3.52 15.55 25.79
C VAL A 32 -2.38 15.37 24.77
N GLY A 33 -2.58 14.48 23.79
CA GLY A 33 -1.58 14.16 22.75
C GLY A 33 -0.51 13.14 23.17
N GLN A 34 -0.60 12.56 24.38
CA GLN A 34 0.38 11.64 24.97
C GLN A 34 -0.24 10.34 25.53
N CYS A 35 -1.55 10.18 25.37
CA CYS A 35 -2.32 9.01 25.76
C CYS A 35 -2.98 8.38 24.52
N ARG A 36 -2.74 7.09 24.28
CA ARG A 36 -3.41 6.29 23.24
C ARG A 36 -4.19 5.15 23.89
N VAL A 37 -5.45 4.99 23.48
CA VAL A 37 -6.34 3.97 24.01
C VAL A 37 -6.76 3.04 22.88
N LEU A 38 -6.56 1.75 23.08
CA LEU A 38 -7.03 0.69 22.19
C LEU A 38 -8.14 -0.09 22.90
N THR A 39 -9.21 -0.41 22.19
CA THR A 39 -10.38 -1.13 22.71
C THR A 39 -10.49 -2.51 22.07
N ASN A 40 -10.85 -3.54 22.84
CA ASN A 40 -11.03 -4.93 22.40
C ASN A 40 -9.80 -5.55 21.71
N VAL A 41 -8.70 -5.70 22.46
CA VAL A 41 -7.46 -6.33 21.98
C VAL A 41 -7.23 -7.64 22.72
N GLY A 42 -7.53 -8.77 22.07
CA GLY A 42 -7.43 -10.11 22.65
C GLY A 42 -8.36 -10.27 23.87
N ASP A 43 -7.83 -10.78 24.99
CA ASP A 43 -8.58 -10.96 26.25
C ASP A 43 -8.75 -9.65 27.07
N HIS A 44 -8.24 -8.52 26.56
CA HIS A 44 -8.23 -7.23 27.26
C HIS A 44 -9.24 -6.26 26.64
N ARG A 45 -10.05 -5.63 27.49
CA ARG A 45 -11.13 -4.73 27.07
C ARG A 45 -10.58 -3.35 26.66
N HIS A 46 -9.62 -2.83 27.42
CA HIS A 46 -8.94 -1.58 27.10
C HIS A 46 -7.44 -1.68 27.35
N ILE A 47 -6.62 -1.19 26.42
CA ILE A 47 -5.17 -1.00 26.61
C ILE A 47 -4.88 0.50 26.52
N VAL A 48 -4.39 1.07 27.62
CA VAL A 48 -4.06 2.50 27.73
C VAL A 48 -2.54 2.64 27.71
N THR A 49 -2.00 3.30 26.70
CA THR A 49 -0.56 3.62 26.59
C THR A 49 -0.34 5.09 26.94
N LEU A 50 0.45 5.34 27.98
CA LEU A 50 0.88 6.66 28.41
C LEU A 50 2.36 6.87 28.12
N VAL A 51 2.67 8.04 27.56
CA VAL A 51 4.03 8.50 27.34
C VAL A 51 4.22 9.81 28.11
N PRO A 52 4.82 9.79 29.31
CA PRO A 52 5.13 11.00 30.06
C PRO A 52 6.01 11.98 29.26
N LYS A 53 6.00 13.25 29.67
CA LYS A 53 6.55 14.39 28.90
C LYS A 53 8.01 14.23 28.43
N ASP A 54 8.80 13.39 29.09
CA ASP A 54 10.21 13.19 28.77
C ASP A 54 10.45 12.19 27.62
N LYS A 55 9.42 11.63 26.98
CA LYS A 55 9.48 10.76 25.77
C LYS A 55 10.38 9.52 25.86
N GLU A 56 10.99 9.25 27.00
CA GLU A 56 11.98 8.18 27.22
C GLU A 56 11.43 7.03 28.08
N LEU A 57 10.17 7.14 28.54
CA LEU A 57 9.42 6.11 29.27
C LEU A 57 8.05 5.92 28.60
N VAL A 58 7.66 4.66 28.39
CA VAL A 58 6.32 4.27 27.91
C VAL A 58 5.71 3.32 28.93
N ILE A 59 4.54 3.67 29.45
CA ILE A 59 3.78 2.88 30.41
C ILE A 59 2.51 2.38 29.71
N LYS A 60 2.28 1.08 29.72
CA LYS A 60 1.06 0.46 29.17
C LYS A 60 0.27 -0.19 30.29
N PHE A 61 -1.00 0.19 30.40
CA PHE A 61 -1.98 -0.42 31.28
C PHE A 61 -2.90 -1.33 30.47
N GLN A 62 -2.97 -2.59 30.84
CA GLN A 62 -3.82 -3.61 30.24
C GLN A 62 -5.00 -3.85 31.18
N LEU A 63 -6.20 -3.40 30.77
CA LEU A 63 -7.43 -3.49 31.56
C LEU A 63 -8.27 -4.67 31.07
N THR A 64 -8.62 -5.57 31.99
CA THR A 64 -9.53 -6.69 31.74
C THR A 64 -10.99 -6.26 31.97
N ALA A 65 -11.95 -7.09 31.55
CA ALA A 65 -13.38 -6.83 31.76
C ALA A 65 -13.80 -6.74 33.25
N SER A 66 -12.96 -7.27 34.15
CA SER A 66 -13.19 -7.28 35.60
C SER A 66 -12.61 -6.06 36.33
N TYR A 67 -11.82 -5.22 35.66
CA TYR A 67 -11.35 -3.95 36.22
C TYR A 67 -12.55 -3.00 36.49
N PRO A 68 -12.61 -2.25 37.60
CA PRO A 68 -11.55 -1.95 38.59
C PRO A 68 -11.47 -2.90 39.80
N LYS A 69 -12.13 -4.08 39.75
CA LYS A 69 -12.03 -5.07 40.84
C LYS A 69 -10.69 -5.81 40.84
N ASP A 70 -10.15 -6.08 39.64
CA ASP A 70 -8.82 -6.66 39.45
C ASP A 70 -7.78 -5.58 39.13
N ALA A 71 -6.52 -5.82 39.52
CA ALA A 71 -5.43 -4.92 39.23
C ALA A 71 -5.11 -4.91 37.71
N PRO A 72 -4.80 -3.74 37.12
CA PRO A 72 -4.41 -3.64 35.73
C PRO A 72 -3.04 -4.30 35.51
N GLY A 73 -2.83 -4.89 34.34
CA GLY A 73 -1.50 -5.35 33.94
C GLY A 73 -0.64 -4.15 33.53
N ILE A 74 0.50 -3.92 34.20
CA ILE A 74 1.38 -2.79 33.89
C ILE A 74 2.61 -3.29 33.15
N LEU A 75 2.89 -2.70 31.99
CA LEU A 75 4.10 -2.96 31.21
C LEU A 75 4.87 -1.66 30.99
N ILE A 76 6.16 -1.67 31.30
CA ILE A 76 7.00 -0.48 31.24
C ILE A 76 8.14 -0.71 30.24
N LYS A 77 8.37 0.28 29.38
CA LYS A 77 9.51 0.27 28.46
C LYS A 77 10.24 1.61 28.52
N SER A 78 11.55 1.57 28.71
CA SER A 78 12.41 2.75 28.67
C SER A 78 13.67 2.46 27.87
N ALA A 79 14.17 3.47 27.16
CA ALA A 79 15.43 3.40 26.42
C ALA A 79 16.68 3.60 27.30
N LEU A 80 16.50 4.05 28.55
CA LEU A 80 17.59 4.41 29.46
C LEU A 80 17.71 3.52 30.71
N LEU A 81 16.61 2.87 31.11
CA LEU A 81 16.59 1.94 32.23
C LEU A 81 17.04 0.55 31.77
N LYS A 82 17.80 -0.14 32.63
CA LYS A 82 18.15 -1.55 32.42
C LYS A 82 16.92 -2.44 32.67
N GLU A 83 16.95 -3.67 32.14
CA GLU A 83 15.88 -4.65 32.32
C GLU A 83 15.55 -4.90 33.80
N GLU A 84 16.54 -4.91 34.69
CA GLU A 84 16.34 -5.06 36.15
C GLU A 84 15.63 -3.84 36.77
N GLU A 85 15.95 -2.63 36.31
CA GLU A 85 15.34 -1.38 36.80
C GLU A 85 13.90 -1.24 36.30
N ILE A 86 13.65 -1.67 35.06
CA ILE A 86 12.30 -1.78 34.47
C ILE A 86 11.49 -2.82 35.26
N ALA A 87 12.05 -3.99 35.56
CA ALA A 87 11.39 -5.03 36.34
C ALA A 87 11.08 -4.58 37.77
N ASN A 88 11.97 -3.81 38.41
CA ASN A 88 11.74 -3.24 39.74
C ASN A 88 10.63 -2.19 39.72
N LEU A 89 10.65 -1.27 38.75
CA LEU A 89 9.61 -0.25 38.60
C LEU A 89 8.26 -0.90 38.26
N GLN A 90 8.26 -1.90 37.38
CA GLN A 90 7.06 -2.65 37.02
C GLN A 90 6.49 -3.41 38.22
N SER A 91 7.33 -4.08 39.01
CA SER A 91 6.90 -4.79 40.22
C SER A 91 6.35 -3.84 41.27
N HIS A 92 6.99 -2.68 41.46
CA HIS A 92 6.55 -1.66 42.42
C HIS A 92 5.18 -1.07 42.04
N LEU A 93 5.00 -0.72 40.77
CA LEU A 93 3.73 -0.20 40.27
C LEU A 93 2.63 -1.27 40.27
N GLN A 94 2.98 -2.53 40.01
CA GLN A 94 2.04 -3.65 40.09
C GLN A 94 1.59 -3.90 41.55
N GLU A 95 2.51 -3.82 42.51
CA GLU A 95 2.20 -3.96 43.94
C GLU A 95 1.30 -2.82 44.45
N MET A 96 1.57 -1.57 44.03
CA MET A 96 0.70 -0.43 44.36
C MET A 96 -0.68 -0.57 43.74
N ALA A 97 -0.76 -1.07 42.50
CA ALA A 97 -2.03 -1.34 41.84
C ALA A 97 -2.83 -2.47 42.52
N GLU A 98 -2.13 -3.44 43.12
CA GLU A 98 -2.72 -4.52 43.92
C GLU A 98 -3.24 -4.04 45.28
N GLN A 99 -2.60 -3.04 45.89
CA GLN A 99 -2.99 -2.44 47.17
C GLN A 99 -4.17 -1.46 47.05
N LEU A 100 -4.34 -0.81 45.89
CA LEU A 100 -5.33 0.24 45.65
C LEU A 100 -6.51 -0.22 44.76
N LYS A 101 -6.95 -1.47 44.90
CA LYS A 101 -8.10 -2.01 44.16
C LYS A 101 -9.39 -1.22 44.47
N GLY A 102 -10.13 -0.82 43.42
CA GLY A 102 -11.49 -0.30 43.57
C GLY A 102 -11.77 1.14 43.14
N ALA A 103 -10.79 1.94 42.69
CA ALA A 103 -11.07 3.23 42.04
C ALA A 103 -9.87 3.79 41.27
N GLY A 104 -10.02 4.12 39.98
CA GLY A 104 -9.40 5.33 39.44
C GLY A 104 -7.86 5.44 39.47
N ILE A 105 -7.10 4.34 39.42
CA ILE A 105 -5.67 4.33 39.82
C ILE A 105 -4.65 4.72 38.73
N MET A 106 -5.04 4.81 37.46
CA MET A 106 -4.08 5.03 36.36
C MET A 106 -3.31 6.35 36.46
N LEU A 107 -3.96 7.42 36.93
CA LEU A 107 -3.32 8.73 37.14
C LEU A 107 -2.32 8.70 38.30
N ALA A 108 -2.66 8.01 39.40
CA ALA A 108 -1.79 7.88 40.55
C ALA A 108 -0.53 7.05 40.20
N LEU A 109 -0.71 5.96 39.44
CA LEU A 109 0.40 5.12 38.98
C LEU A 109 1.31 5.86 37.99
N ALA A 110 0.75 6.69 37.11
CA ALA A 110 1.54 7.53 36.21
C ALA A 110 2.35 8.59 36.99
N ALA A 111 1.75 9.23 38.00
CA ALA A 111 2.44 10.19 38.85
C ALA A 111 3.56 9.54 39.67
N GLU A 112 3.33 8.32 40.19
CA GLU A 112 4.35 7.60 40.94
C GLU A 112 5.52 7.12 40.07
N ALA A 113 5.24 6.76 38.81
CA ALA A 113 6.29 6.45 37.84
C ALA A 113 7.19 7.67 37.58
N GLU A 114 6.62 8.88 37.55
CA GLU A 114 7.39 10.12 37.40
C GLU A 114 8.23 10.44 38.66
N THR A 115 7.71 10.23 39.87
CA THR A 115 8.50 10.43 41.12
C THR A 115 9.64 9.44 41.23
N TRP A 116 9.41 8.18 40.87
CA TRP A 116 10.46 7.16 40.84
C TRP A 116 11.59 7.53 39.86
N LEU A 117 11.23 8.04 38.67
CA LEU A 117 12.21 8.53 37.69
C LEU A 117 12.99 9.75 38.16
N ARG A 118 12.35 10.70 38.85
CA ARG A 118 13.05 11.87 39.43
C ARG A 118 14.08 11.46 40.47
N GLY A 119 13.82 10.38 41.23
CA GLY A 119 14.81 9.79 42.15
C GLY A 119 16.05 9.21 41.45
N GLN A 120 15.95 8.87 40.17
CA GLN A 120 16.99 8.25 39.34
C GLN A 120 17.64 9.25 38.36
N GLU A 121 17.24 10.52 38.38
CA GLU A 121 17.53 11.52 37.34
C GLU A 121 19.04 11.78 37.14
N ILE A 122 19.83 11.72 38.21
CA ILE A 122 21.29 11.89 38.17
C ILE A 122 21.96 10.71 37.46
N VAL A 123 21.53 9.49 37.76
CA VAL A 123 22.06 8.25 37.17
C VAL A 123 21.70 8.16 35.68
N LEU A 124 20.51 8.63 35.30
CA LEU A 124 20.04 8.64 33.91
C LEU A 124 20.81 9.65 33.06
N LYS A 125 21.12 10.85 33.58
CA LYS A 125 21.95 11.84 32.88
C LYS A 125 23.39 11.37 32.65
N GLU A 126 24.00 10.73 33.64
CA GLU A 126 25.34 10.12 33.51
C GLU A 126 25.36 8.97 32.49
N ARG A 127 24.31 8.14 32.45
CA ARG A 127 24.18 7.04 31.47
C ARG A 127 23.91 7.52 30.04
N SER A 128 23.15 8.59 29.87
CA SER A 128 22.97 9.24 28.56
C SER A 128 24.29 9.77 28.01
N GLN A 129 25.17 10.31 28.87
CA GLN A 129 26.52 10.74 28.50
C GLN A 129 27.46 9.55 28.24
N GLU A 130 27.40 8.49 29.06
CA GLU A 130 28.17 7.24 28.83
C GLU A 130 27.78 6.54 27.52
N ASN A 131 26.50 6.49 27.16
CA ASN A 131 26.03 5.88 25.91
C ASN A 131 26.46 6.69 24.68
N GLN A 132 26.60 8.01 24.80
CA GLN A 132 27.21 8.86 23.77
C GLN A 132 28.73 8.62 23.68
N ALA A 133 29.44 8.46 24.80
CA ALA A 133 30.88 8.16 24.82
C ALA A 133 31.23 6.73 24.35
N LYS A 134 30.35 5.74 24.58
CA LYS A 134 30.49 4.38 24.05
C LYS A 134 30.25 4.32 22.54
N LYS A 135 29.38 5.20 22.00
CA LYS A 135 29.19 5.37 20.55
C LYS A 135 30.42 5.97 19.88
N SER A 136 31.12 6.94 20.48
CA SER A 136 32.36 7.50 19.90
C SER A 136 33.53 6.50 19.95
N ASN A 137 33.73 5.78 21.07
CA ASN A 137 34.83 4.80 21.21
C ASN A 137 34.68 3.54 20.32
N LYS A 138 33.45 3.20 19.88
CA LYS A 138 33.21 2.08 18.94
C LYS A 138 33.69 2.39 17.51
N TYR A 139 33.79 3.67 17.14
CA TYR A 139 34.34 4.10 15.85
C TYR A 139 35.88 4.04 15.81
N ASP A 140 36.57 4.22 16.94
CA ASP A 140 38.03 4.25 16.99
C ASP A 140 38.70 2.85 17.04
N ASN A 141 38.07 1.86 17.68
CA ASN A 141 38.67 0.52 17.81
C ASN A 141 38.50 -0.37 16.56
N LYS A 142 37.62 -0.02 15.62
CA LYS A 142 37.50 -0.70 14.31
C LYS A 142 38.66 -0.33 13.36
N ALA A 143 39.43 0.72 13.67
CA ALA A 143 40.50 1.26 12.82
C ALA A 143 41.90 0.62 13.02
N LYS A 144 42.09 -0.30 13.98
CA LYS A 144 43.41 -0.92 14.26
C LYS A 144 43.59 -2.35 13.72
N GLY A 145 42.51 -3.12 13.56
CA GLY A 145 42.58 -4.50 13.01
C GLY A 145 42.77 -4.59 11.50
N ASP A 146 42.30 -3.59 10.74
CA ASP A 146 42.34 -3.58 9.27
C ASP A 146 43.67 -3.10 8.66
N LYS A 147 44.62 -2.61 9.48
CA LYS A 147 45.89 -2.03 8.98
C LYS A 147 46.94 -3.04 8.54
N GLN A 148 46.86 -4.31 8.94
CA GLN A 148 47.86 -5.32 8.54
C GLN A 148 47.48 -6.07 7.26
N LYS A 149 46.19 -6.32 7.01
CA LYS A 149 45.73 -6.98 5.77
C LYS A 149 45.79 -6.06 4.54
N ARG A 150 45.72 -4.74 4.76
CA ARG A 150 45.71 -3.72 3.70
C ARG A 150 47.11 -3.30 3.20
N LYS A 151 48.19 -3.64 3.93
CA LYS A 151 49.57 -3.34 3.51
C LYS A 151 50.05 -4.25 2.36
N LYS A 152 49.55 -5.49 2.29
CA LYS A 152 49.97 -6.48 1.28
C LYS A 152 49.29 -6.34 -0.09
N ARG A 153 48.21 -5.54 -0.17
CA ARG A 153 47.44 -5.31 -1.40
C ARG A 153 47.67 -3.91 -1.99
N LYS A 154 48.47 -3.07 -1.32
CA LYS A 154 48.76 -1.67 -1.69
C LYS A 154 50.01 -1.51 -2.58
N GLU A 155 50.85 -2.54 -2.70
CA GLU A 155 52.00 -2.53 -3.63
C GLU A 155 51.62 -2.90 -5.07
N GLN A 156 50.39 -3.34 -5.33
CA GLN A 156 49.92 -3.74 -6.67
C GLN A 156 48.88 -2.80 -7.30
N ILE A 157 48.52 -1.71 -6.62
CA ILE A 157 47.54 -0.72 -7.12
C ILE A 157 48.12 0.69 -6.91
N GLU A 158 49.38 0.88 -7.29
CA GLU A 158 50.09 2.17 -7.21
C GLU A 158 50.47 2.71 -8.61
N GLU A 159 49.75 2.27 -9.66
CA GLU A 159 50.01 2.74 -11.03
C GLU A 159 48.82 3.44 -11.70
N ASN A 160 47.68 3.62 -11.02
CA ASN A 160 46.55 4.38 -11.58
C ASN A 160 45.78 5.19 -10.51
N GLU A 161 46.52 5.90 -9.64
CA GLU A 161 45.97 7.07 -8.92
C GLU A 161 46.42 8.34 -9.64
N THR A 162 45.54 8.91 -10.47
CA THR A 162 45.38 10.36 -10.50
C THR A 162 43.88 10.68 -10.45
N GLU A 163 43.53 11.56 -9.51
CA GLU A 163 42.23 12.20 -9.30
C GLU A 163 41.13 11.43 -8.55
N ASN A 164 41.07 11.60 -7.22
CA ASN A 164 39.81 11.94 -6.55
C ASN A 164 40.04 12.57 -5.17
N VAL A 165 39.66 13.85 -5.04
CA VAL A 165 39.58 14.61 -3.80
C VAL A 165 38.50 14.00 -2.88
N LYS A 166 38.74 13.96 -1.55
CA LYS A 166 37.79 13.45 -0.55
C LYS A 166 36.46 14.22 -0.63
N LYS A 167 35.34 13.54 -0.92
CA LYS A 167 34.02 14.15 -1.13
C LYS A 167 33.24 14.33 0.19
N ALA A 168 32.42 15.39 0.29
CA ALA A 168 31.69 15.82 1.49
C ALA A 168 30.63 14.83 2.02
N ALA A 169 30.36 14.83 3.32
CA ALA A 169 29.40 13.92 3.96
C ALA A 169 27.94 14.29 3.61
N MET A 170 27.14 13.32 3.18
CA MET A 170 25.72 13.47 2.86
C MET A 170 24.82 13.23 4.06
N LYS A 171 23.62 13.84 4.05
CA LYS A 171 22.55 13.53 4.99
C LYS A 171 22.04 12.09 4.78
N THR A 172 21.59 11.46 5.87
CA THR A 172 21.18 10.05 5.84
C THR A 172 19.72 9.91 5.39
N ALA A 173 19.35 8.72 4.90
CA ALA A 173 17.96 8.41 4.56
C ALA A 173 16.99 8.65 5.73
N GLU A 174 17.46 8.46 6.97
CA GLU A 174 16.67 8.72 8.17
C GLU A 174 16.35 10.21 8.39
N ASP A 175 17.28 11.09 8.02
CA ASP A 175 17.07 12.54 8.12
C ASP A 175 16.01 13.01 7.09
N VAL A 176 16.01 12.41 5.89
CA VAL A 176 15.00 12.67 4.85
C VAL A 176 13.62 12.19 5.28
N ILE A 177 13.52 10.99 5.86
CA ILE A 177 12.25 10.44 6.39
C ILE A 177 11.66 11.36 7.45
N LYS A 178 12.48 11.80 8.42
CA LYS A 178 12.02 12.73 9.46
C LYS A 178 11.58 14.05 8.85
N ARG A 179 12.28 14.56 7.85
CA ARG A 179 11.89 15.82 7.19
C ARG A 179 10.50 15.70 6.56
N ILE A 180 10.23 14.63 5.82
CA ILE A 180 8.93 14.41 5.16
C ILE A 180 7.82 14.15 6.20
N GLN A 181 8.10 13.43 7.29
CA GLN A 181 7.10 13.14 8.34
C GLN A 181 6.67 14.36 9.14
N TRP A 182 7.61 15.24 9.48
CA TRP A 182 7.38 16.33 10.42
C TRP A 182 7.11 17.67 9.74
N ASP A 183 7.26 17.75 8.41
CA ASP A 183 6.99 18.96 7.65
C ASP A 183 5.55 18.95 7.10
N GLY A 184 4.68 19.74 7.72
CA GLY A 184 3.27 19.85 7.31
C GLY A 184 3.03 20.60 5.99
N GLN A 185 4.07 21.17 5.38
CA GLN A 185 3.97 21.80 4.06
C GLN A 185 4.28 20.84 2.91
N LEU A 186 4.77 19.63 3.20
CA LEU A 186 5.11 18.63 2.20
C LEU A 186 3.96 17.60 2.09
N PRO A 187 3.37 17.41 0.90
CA PRO A 187 2.33 16.40 0.72
C PRO A 187 2.97 15.01 0.74
N GLN A 188 2.88 14.31 1.88
CA GLN A 188 3.51 13.00 2.11
C GLN A 188 3.08 11.94 1.08
N ASP A 189 1.87 12.10 0.52
CA ASP A 189 1.28 11.19 -0.47
C ASP A 189 1.99 11.24 -1.84
N GLU A 190 2.73 12.31 -2.14
CA GLU A 190 3.41 12.49 -3.43
C GLU A 190 4.88 12.00 -3.40
N PHE A 191 5.34 11.50 -2.25
CA PHE A 191 6.68 10.95 -2.10
C PHE A 191 6.71 9.44 -2.32
N ILE A 192 7.69 9.00 -3.10
CA ILE A 192 7.97 7.60 -3.38
C ILE A 192 9.34 7.24 -2.79
N VAL A 193 9.44 6.04 -2.22
CA VAL A 193 10.66 5.50 -1.63
C VAL A 193 11.12 4.28 -2.42
N GLY A 194 12.32 4.38 -3.00
CA GLY A 194 13.02 3.27 -3.64
C GLY A 194 13.86 2.50 -2.62
N TYR A 195 13.54 1.23 -2.38
CA TYR A 195 14.26 0.37 -1.44
C TYR A 195 14.64 -0.98 -2.05
N ILE A 196 15.73 -1.58 -1.58
CA ILE A 196 16.15 -2.92 -1.99
C ILE A 196 15.45 -3.96 -1.11
N ASP A 197 14.52 -4.69 -1.70
CA ASP A 197 13.95 -5.90 -1.11
C ASP A 197 14.92 -7.09 -1.19
N ARG A 198 14.80 -8.03 -0.24
CA ARG A 198 15.69 -9.20 -0.14
C ARG A 198 15.57 -10.13 -1.36
N PHE A 199 14.39 -10.19 -1.97
CA PHE A 199 14.08 -11.16 -3.02
C PHE A 199 13.70 -10.49 -4.34
N LYS A 200 13.09 -9.30 -4.30
CA LYS A 200 12.55 -8.62 -5.50
C LYS A 200 13.44 -7.49 -6.06
N GLY A 201 14.62 -7.25 -5.49
CA GLY A 201 15.50 -6.17 -5.96
C GLY A 201 15.00 -4.79 -5.54
N ILE A 202 15.24 -3.74 -6.34
CA ILE A 202 14.75 -2.39 -6.04
C ILE A 202 13.23 -2.36 -6.26
N GLN A 203 12.51 -1.85 -5.26
CA GLN A 203 11.06 -1.69 -5.25
C GLN A 203 10.74 -0.24 -4.89
N GLU A 204 9.73 0.31 -5.55
CA GLU A 204 9.21 1.64 -5.25
C GLU A 204 7.84 1.51 -4.59
N LYS A 205 7.62 2.23 -3.50
CA LYS A 205 6.27 2.42 -2.94
C LYS A 205 6.13 3.81 -2.37
N TYR A 206 4.89 4.24 -2.18
CA TYR A 206 4.57 5.51 -1.54
C TYR A 206 5.10 5.58 -0.12
N PHE A 207 5.47 6.80 0.29
CA PHE A 207 5.96 7.09 1.63
C PHE A 207 4.96 6.71 2.73
N THR A 208 3.66 6.86 2.44
CA THR A 208 2.55 6.50 3.34
C THR A 208 2.29 5.01 3.45
N SER A 209 2.79 4.20 2.52
CA SER A 209 2.67 2.73 2.59
C SER A 209 3.63 2.09 3.61
N PHE A 210 4.51 2.88 4.22
CA PHE A 210 5.50 2.39 5.18
C PHE A 210 5.20 2.82 6.61
N SER A 211 5.31 1.86 7.53
CA SER A 211 5.53 2.20 8.93
C SER A 211 7.00 2.49 9.15
N TRP A 212 7.28 3.69 9.62
CA TRP A 212 8.62 4.17 9.92
C TRP A 212 9.01 3.98 11.40
N GLU A 213 8.19 3.26 12.14
CA GLU A 213 8.50 2.76 13.49
C GLU A 213 9.60 1.69 13.43
N ASP A 214 10.15 1.30 14.57
CA ASP A 214 11.17 0.25 14.60
C ASP A 214 10.55 -1.09 14.16
N ILE A 215 11.23 -1.87 13.32
CA ILE A 215 10.70 -3.14 12.80
C ILE A 215 10.39 -4.11 13.95
N ALA A 216 11.07 -3.94 15.09
CA ALA A 216 10.83 -4.70 16.31
C ALA A 216 9.50 -4.37 17.03
N THR A 217 8.79 -3.30 16.65
CA THR A 217 7.52 -2.86 17.25
C THR A 217 6.30 -3.03 16.34
N VAL A 218 6.52 -3.46 15.10
CA VAL A 218 5.49 -3.51 14.05
C VAL A 218 4.96 -4.95 13.92
N ASP A 219 3.63 -5.11 13.89
CA ASP A 219 2.94 -6.41 13.78
C ASP A 219 3.15 -7.03 12.38
N TYR A 220 2.93 -8.34 12.23
CA TYR A 220 3.20 -9.10 11.01
C TYR A 220 2.47 -8.59 9.74
N THR A 221 1.49 -7.71 9.89
CA THR A 221 0.64 -7.16 8.82
C THR A 221 1.11 -5.81 8.28
N VAL A 222 2.10 -5.16 8.89
CA VAL A 222 2.51 -3.79 8.54
C VAL A 222 3.90 -3.77 7.92
N LEU A 223 4.01 -3.15 6.74
CA LEU A 223 5.24 -3.07 5.96
C LEU A 223 6.26 -2.11 6.60
N ALA A 224 7.22 -2.65 7.34
CA ALA A 224 8.38 -1.90 7.86
C ALA A 224 9.65 -2.30 7.11
N ILE A 225 10.37 -1.31 6.56
CA ILE A 225 11.63 -1.55 5.83
C ILE A 225 12.83 -1.12 6.67
N PRO A 226 13.89 -1.94 6.72
CA PRO A 226 15.17 -1.50 7.29
C PRO A 226 15.74 -0.27 6.58
N LYS A 227 15.94 0.83 7.31
CA LYS A 227 16.43 2.12 6.79
C LYS A 227 17.69 2.04 5.92
N HIS A 228 18.56 1.05 6.14
CA HIS A 228 19.78 0.84 5.36
C HIS A 228 19.54 0.31 3.93
N ARG A 229 18.33 -0.20 3.64
CA ARG A 229 17.92 -0.73 2.33
C ARG A 229 17.35 0.35 1.41
N ILE A 230 17.08 1.54 1.92
CA ILE A 230 16.59 2.66 1.13
C ILE A 230 17.74 3.19 0.26
N GLN A 231 17.45 3.37 -1.02
CA GLN A 231 18.39 3.83 -2.04
C GLN A 231 18.11 5.26 -2.45
N TYR A 232 16.85 5.62 -2.72
CA TYR A 232 16.48 6.97 -3.12
C TYR A 232 15.07 7.35 -2.66
N PHE A 233 14.83 8.66 -2.62
CA PHE A 233 13.51 9.28 -2.47
C PHE A 233 13.19 10.07 -3.72
N LYS A 234 11.94 9.99 -4.14
CA LYS A 234 11.40 10.60 -5.34
C LYS A 234 10.17 11.41 -4.96
N TYR A 235 10.00 12.59 -5.55
CA TYR A 235 8.79 13.40 -5.44
C TYR A 235 8.19 13.52 -6.84
N ARG A 236 6.99 12.97 -7.05
CA ARG A 236 6.41 12.75 -8.39
C ARG A 236 7.39 12.01 -9.30
N ASP A 237 8.06 12.72 -10.22
CA ASP A 237 9.06 12.19 -11.16
C ASP A 237 10.51 12.58 -10.90
N ILE A 238 10.77 13.43 -9.90
CA ILE A 238 12.10 13.97 -9.63
C ILE A 238 12.74 13.25 -8.45
N ILE A 239 13.95 12.72 -8.65
CA ILE A 239 14.77 12.17 -7.58
C ILE A 239 15.28 13.31 -6.70
N ILE A 240 14.75 13.40 -5.49
CA ILE A 240 15.11 14.45 -4.53
C ILE A 240 16.29 14.06 -3.65
N TRP A 241 16.53 12.77 -3.48
CA TRP A 241 17.65 12.25 -2.69
C TRP A 241 18.05 10.88 -3.22
N ASP A 242 19.32 10.67 -3.50
CA ASP A 242 19.86 9.39 -3.98
C ASP A 242 21.19 9.08 -3.30
N LYS A 243 21.24 7.91 -2.66
CA LYS A 243 22.39 7.37 -1.97
C LYS A 243 23.55 6.99 -2.90
N ASN A 244 23.24 6.49 -4.11
CA ASN A 244 24.22 6.02 -5.09
C ASN A 244 24.71 7.16 -5.98
N ALA A 245 23.80 8.00 -6.49
CA ALA A 245 24.17 9.20 -7.26
C ALA A 245 24.73 10.34 -6.39
N ARG A 246 24.69 10.18 -5.06
CA ARG A 246 25.10 11.18 -4.08
C ARG A 246 24.43 12.53 -4.30
N LEU A 247 23.11 12.49 -4.45
CA LEU A 247 22.25 13.65 -4.69
C LEU A 247 21.45 13.96 -3.41
N ASP A 248 21.42 15.23 -3.02
CA ASP A 248 20.69 15.70 -1.84
C ASP A 248 20.05 17.06 -2.14
N ASN A 249 18.93 17.02 -2.86
CA ASN A 249 18.06 18.17 -3.11
C ASN A 249 17.04 18.35 -1.98
N VAL A 250 17.14 17.54 -0.91
CA VAL A 250 16.27 17.69 0.27
C VAL A 250 16.82 18.75 1.22
N PHE A 251 18.13 18.72 1.46
CA PHE A 251 18.80 19.66 2.36
C PHE A 251 19.82 20.57 1.66
N GLY A 252 20.07 20.37 0.36
CA GLY A 252 21.09 21.12 -0.39
C GLY A 252 22.52 20.90 0.13
N SER A 253 22.75 19.84 0.92
CA SER A 253 23.99 19.66 1.71
C SER A 253 25.23 19.33 0.87
N LEU A 254 25.07 19.13 -0.45
CA LEU A 254 26.14 18.82 -1.40
C LEU A 254 26.41 19.95 -2.41
N GLY A 255 25.85 21.14 -2.20
CA GLY A 255 26.08 22.29 -3.07
C GLY A 255 25.09 22.41 -4.23
N SER A 256 24.07 21.53 -4.34
CA SER A 256 22.85 21.92 -5.04
C SER A 256 22.16 22.95 -4.16
N LYS A 257 22.06 24.20 -4.64
CA LYS A 257 21.31 25.26 -3.95
C LYS A 257 19.79 25.06 -4.05
N LEU A 258 19.36 23.83 -4.31
CA LEU A 258 17.99 23.42 -4.56
C LEU A 258 17.51 22.70 -3.31
N THR A 259 16.44 23.22 -2.73
CA THR A 259 15.71 22.64 -1.61
C THR A 259 14.49 21.88 -2.12
N VAL A 260 13.86 21.06 -1.27
CA VAL A 260 12.60 20.36 -1.61
C VAL A 260 11.55 21.35 -2.14
N TYR A 261 11.52 22.57 -1.59
CA TYR A 261 10.59 23.60 -2.04
C TYR A 261 10.90 24.13 -3.44
N ASP A 262 12.18 24.27 -3.80
CA ASP A 262 12.57 24.69 -5.16
C ASP A 262 12.20 23.61 -6.18
N VAL A 263 12.32 22.33 -5.82
CA VAL A 263 11.88 21.20 -6.65
C VAL A 263 10.35 21.19 -6.80
N ILE A 264 9.61 21.46 -5.73
CA ILE A 264 8.14 21.59 -5.77
C ILE A 264 7.71 22.78 -6.63
N GLU A 265 8.38 23.93 -6.49
CA GLU A 265 8.08 25.14 -7.27
C GLU A 265 8.47 24.98 -8.74
N GLN A 266 9.54 24.24 -9.04
CA GLN A 266 9.91 23.88 -10.40
C GLN A 266 8.88 22.93 -11.02
N CYS A 267 8.40 21.92 -10.29
CA CYS A 267 7.27 21.10 -10.76
C CYS A 267 6.04 21.97 -11.04
N ARG A 268 5.70 22.92 -10.16
CA ARG A 268 4.54 23.80 -10.38
C ARG A 268 4.72 24.71 -11.62
N LYS A 269 5.93 25.24 -11.84
CA LYS A 269 6.24 26.08 -13.01
C LYS A 269 6.33 25.26 -14.30
N GLU A 270 6.78 24.02 -14.24
CA GLU A 270 6.75 23.09 -15.38
C GLU A 270 5.30 22.71 -15.73
N ASP A 271 4.43 22.51 -14.73
CA ASP A 271 2.99 22.32 -14.94
C ASP A 271 2.38 23.58 -15.62
N GLU A 272 2.68 24.79 -15.12
CA GLU A 272 2.22 26.07 -15.70
C GLU A 272 2.79 26.34 -17.11
N LYS A 273 4.03 25.94 -17.40
CA LYS A 273 4.68 26.12 -18.71
C LYS A 273 4.17 25.12 -19.75
N LYS A 274 3.94 23.87 -19.35
CA LYS A 274 3.26 22.86 -20.19
C LYS A 274 1.82 23.25 -20.50
N GLU A 275 1.15 23.93 -19.57
CA GLU A 275 -0.20 24.47 -19.78
C GLU A 275 -0.20 25.68 -20.74
N MET A 276 0.82 26.54 -20.68
CA MET A 276 0.99 27.68 -21.59
C MET A 276 1.44 27.25 -23.00
N GLU A 277 2.33 26.27 -23.11
CA GLU A 277 2.74 25.67 -24.40
C GLU A 277 1.56 24.94 -25.06
N ARG A 278 0.70 24.24 -24.30
CA ARG A 278 -0.57 23.67 -24.82
C ARG A 278 -1.55 24.71 -25.36
N MET A 279 -1.62 25.90 -24.77
CA MET A 279 -2.49 26.99 -25.27
C MET A 279 -1.94 27.67 -26.53
N GLU A 280 -0.63 27.60 -26.77
CA GLU A 280 0.00 28.08 -28.01
C GLU A 280 -0.15 27.04 -29.14
N ASP A 281 -0.05 25.74 -28.85
CA ASP A 281 -0.30 24.65 -29.82
C ASP A 281 -1.79 24.54 -30.23
N GLU A 282 -2.74 24.87 -29.35
CA GLU A 282 -4.19 24.90 -29.66
C GLU A 282 -4.59 25.96 -30.73
N ASN A 283 -3.71 26.90 -31.11
CA ASN A 283 -3.98 27.88 -32.17
C ASN A 283 -3.41 27.49 -33.54
N GLU A 284 -2.59 26.45 -33.66
CA GLU A 284 -2.02 26.00 -34.94
C GLU A 284 -2.55 24.63 -35.42
N ASP A 285 -3.26 23.86 -34.58
CA ASP A 285 -3.73 22.50 -34.89
C ASP A 285 -5.22 22.39 -35.33
N GLU A 286 -5.69 23.30 -36.22
CA GLU A 286 -6.93 23.05 -37.01
C GLU A 286 -6.70 22.12 -38.23
N GLU A 287 -5.46 21.67 -38.47
CA GLU A 287 -5.16 20.68 -39.51
C GLU A 287 -4.21 19.60 -38.96
N ASN A 288 -4.72 18.37 -38.88
CA ASN A 288 -4.04 17.09 -38.55
C ASN A 288 -4.15 16.64 -37.09
N GLY A 289 -5.34 16.14 -36.72
CA GLY A 289 -5.52 15.32 -35.54
C GLY A 289 -4.99 13.91 -35.75
N ASP A 290 -3.94 13.57 -35.02
CA ASP A 290 -3.62 12.20 -34.62
C ASP A 290 -3.32 12.23 -33.10
N ASP A 291 -4.36 11.92 -32.33
CA ASP A 291 -4.30 11.71 -30.88
C ASP A 291 -3.60 10.37 -30.58
N ASP A 292 -2.49 10.39 -29.84
CA ASP A 292 -2.07 9.25 -29.01
C ASP A 292 -0.94 9.69 -28.06
N ASP A 293 -1.28 10.11 -26.84
CA ASP A 293 -0.27 10.37 -25.80
C ASP A 293 -0.77 9.94 -24.40
N ASP A 294 -0.95 8.62 -24.24
CA ASP A 294 -1.26 7.96 -22.96
C ASP A 294 0.04 7.47 -22.28
N ASN A 295 0.74 8.37 -21.58
CA ASN A 295 1.83 8.00 -20.68
C ASN A 295 1.54 8.48 -19.25
N ASP A 296 1.02 7.59 -18.41
CA ASP A 296 1.17 7.70 -16.97
C ASP A 296 1.09 6.29 -16.34
N SER A 297 2.01 6.00 -15.44
CA SER A 297 2.15 4.71 -14.75
C SER A 297 1.11 4.57 -13.62
N ASP A 298 0.03 3.81 -13.83
CA ASP A 298 -0.92 3.44 -12.77
C ASP A 298 -0.49 2.10 -12.19
N SER A 299 0.16 2.17 -11.03
CA SER A 299 0.36 1.06 -10.10
C SER A 299 -0.92 0.83 -9.28
N ASP A 300 -2.07 0.74 -9.95
CA ASP A 300 -3.36 0.50 -9.31
C ASP A 300 -4.22 -0.44 -10.16
N ASP A 301 -4.32 -1.67 -9.66
CA ASP A 301 -4.89 -2.88 -10.24
C ASP A 301 -4.24 -3.35 -11.55
N GLY A 302 -3.76 -4.60 -11.56
CA GLY A 302 -3.14 -5.24 -12.73
C GLY A 302 -4.08 -5.48 -13.92
N ILE A 303 -5.15 -4.69 -14.06
CA ILE A 303 -6.10 -4.71 -15.16
C ILE A 303 -6.48 -3.26 -15.48
N THR A 304 -5.88 -2.71 -16.53
CA THR A 304 -6.45 -1.56 -17.22
C THR A 304 -7.58 -2.06 -18.10
N VAL A 305 -8.83 -1.77 -17.70
CA VAL A 305 -9.96 -1.88 -18.62
C VAL A 305 -9.99 -0.62 -19.48
N SER A 306 -9.40 -0.71 -20.65
CA SER A 306 -9.43 0.34 -21.67
C SER A 306 -10.82 0.36 -22.33
N LEU A 307 -11.65 1.36 -22.00
CA LEU A 307 -13.00 1.53 -22.53
C LEU A 307 -12.93 2.39 -23.79
N GLY A 308 -13.30 1.81 -24.95
CA GLY A 308 -13.21 2.47 -26.25
C GLY A 308 -14.45 3.30 -26.59
N ALA A 309 -14.19 4.47 -27.18
CA ALA A 309 -15.17 5.30 -27.89
C ALA A 309 -15.70 4.61 -29.16
N THR A 310 -16.89 5.02 -29.56
CA THR A 310 -17.65 4.51 -30.72
C THR A 310 -16.90 4.61 -32.04
N SER A 311 -16.82 3.52 -32.80
CA SER A 311 -16.35 3.50 -34.19
C SER A 311 -17.49 3.16 -35.18
N GLN A 312 -17.51 3.86 -36.30
CA GLN A 312 -18.19 3.46 -37.54
C GLN A 312 -17.15 2.92 -38.55
N PRO A 313 -17.56 2.10 -39.55
CA PRO A 313 -16.66 1.19 -40.25
C PRO A 313 -16.26 1.67 -41.66
N ALA A 314 -15.06 1.32 -42.13
CA ALA A 314 -14.78 0.99 -43.55
C ALA A 314 -13.35 0.42 -43.74
N VAL A 315 -13.23 -0.80 -44.27
CA VAL A 315 -12.66 -1.17 -45.60
C VAL A 315 -11.12 -1.15 -45.68
N GLY A 316 -10.52 -2.33 -45.91
CA GLY A 316 -9.07 -2.53 -45.91
C GLY A 316 -8.37 -2.50 -47.26
N SER A 317 -7.04 -2.68 -47.24
CA SER A 317 -6.23 -3.35 -48.28
C SER A 317 -4.73 -3.41 -47.90
N ASN A 318 -4.17 -4.61 -48.00
CA ASN A 318 -2.81 -5.03 -48.41
C ASN A 318 -1.52 -4.35 -47.90
N PHE A 319 -0.68 -5.22 -47.30
CA PHE A 319 0.79 -5.40 -47.45
C PHE A 319 1.61 -4.33 -48.19
N ASP A 320 2.69 -3.86 -47.55
CA ASP A 320 4.07 -4.04 -48.05
C ASP A 320 5.10 -3.86 -46.90
N GLU A 321 6.14 -4.70 -46.93
CA GLU A 321 7.33 -4.64 -46.08
C GLU A 321 8.38 -3.66 -46.66
N GLU A 322 9.24 -3.16 -45.75
CA GLU A 322 10.58 -2.53 -45.92
C GLU A 322 10.69 -0.99 -45.69
N PRO A 323 11.89 -0.44 -45.36
CA PRO A 323 12.60 -0.61 -44.09
C PRO A 323 13.07 0.76 -43.47
N MET A 324 13.37 0.73 -42.17
CA MET A 324 14.13 1.68 -41.33
C MET A 324 14.52 3.07 -41.92
N SER A 325 14.07 4.14 -41.24
CA SER A 325 14.82 5.39 -41.14
C SER A 325 15.00 5.76 -39.67
N ASP A 326 16.23 5.65 -39.19
CA ASP A 326 16.73 6.26 -37.96
C ASP A 326 16.82 7.78 -38.18
N ASP A 327 16.04 8.61 -37.46
CA ASP A 327 16.53 9.85 -36.83
C ASP A 327 15.44 10.53 -35.97
N ASP A 328 15.86 11.01 -34.80
CA ASP A 328 15.22 11.96 -33.86
C ASP A 328 13.86 11.58 -33.23
N GLY A 329 13.65 11.49 -31.91
CA GLY A 329 14.38 11.97 -30.76
C GLY A 329 13.37 12.23 -29.63
N GLY A 330 12.96 11.20 -28.89
CA GLY A 330 12.02 11.33 -27.78
C GLY A 330 11.98 10.06 -26.92
N ILE A 331 12.32 10.19 -25.65
CA ILE A 331 12.68 9.11 -24.72
C ILE A 331 11.42 8.42 -24.18
N ASP A 332 10.61 7.77 -25.01
CA ASP A 332 9.33 7.19 -24.54
C ASP A 332 9.07 5.71 -24.83
N LYS A 333 9.87 5.06 -25.71
CA LYS A 333 9.79 3.59 -25.86
C LYS A 333 10.54 2.81 -24.76
N TYR A 334 11.45 3.46 -24.03
CA TYR A 334 12.32 2.77 -23.06
C TYR A 334 11.63 2.45 -21.73
N TRP A 335 10.62 3.23 -21.33
CA TRP A 335 9.94 3.13 -20.03
C TRP A 335 8.61 2.37 -20.04
N ARG A 336 8.24 1.70 -21.14
CA ARG A 336 7.15 0.73 -21.12
C ARG A 336 7.53 -0.33 -20.09
N ASP A 337 6.85 -0.35 -18.94
CA ASP A 337 7.13 -1.27 -17.85
C ASP A 337 7.02 -2.70 -18.39
N LYS A 338 8.18 -3.30 -18.70
CA LYS A 338 8.27 -4.62 -19.34
C LYS A 338 7.66 -5.72 -18.47
N MET A 339 7.37 -5.42 -17.20
CA MET A 339 6.77 -6.32 -16.24
C MET A 339 5.28 -6.01 -16.00
N ARG A 340 4.69 -5.06 -16.74
CA ARG A 340 3.25 -4.81 -16.66
C ARG A 340 2.49 -6.00 -17.26
N PRO A 341 1.39 -6.45 -16.64
CA PRO A 341 0.50 -7.39 -17.28
C PRO A 341 -0.10 -6.82 -18.55
N ASN A 342 -0.30 -7.67 -19.55
CA ASN A 342 -0.95 -7.31 -20.81
C ASN A 342 -2.09 -8.26 -21.19
N HIS A 343 -2.20 -9.40 -20.48
CA HIS A 343 -3.29 -10.35 -20.64
C HIS A 343 -3.78 -10.80 -19.28
N PHE A 344 -4.99 -11.36 -19.21
CA PHE A 344 -5.55 -11.90 -17.98
C PHE A 344 -6.45 -13.10 -18.27
N LEU A 345 -6.59 -13.98 -17.28
CA LEU A 345 -7.63 -15.01 -17.29
C LEU A 345 -8.85 -14.50 -16.53
N ALA A 346 -10.01 -14.62 -17.16
CA ALA A 346 -11.26 -14.09 -16.64
C ALA A 346 -12.36 -15.15 -16.65
N LEU A 347 -13.14 -15.20 -15.57
CA LEU A 347 -14.47 -15.79 -15.57
C LEU A 347 -15.45 -14.72 -16.07
N ARG A 348 -16.04 -14.93 -17.25
CA ARG A 348 -17.05 -14.05 -17.81
C ARG A 348 -18.37 -14.24 -17.07
N ILE A 349 -19.05 -13.14 -16.77
CA ILE A 349 -20.38 -13.19 -16.15
C ILE A 349 -21.44 -13.54 -17.21
N SER A 350 -22.04 -14.73 -17.07
CA SER A 350 -23.10 -15.22 -17.95
C SER A 350 -24.51 -14.88 -17.43
N SER A 351 -24.68 -14.74 -16.12
CA SER A 351 -25.97 -14.40 -15.50
C SER A 351 -26.51 -13.03 -15.96
N GLU A 352 -27.73 -13.01 -16.46
CA GLU A 352 -28.42 -11.76 -16.83
C GLU A 352 -28.80 -10.93 -15.61
N ASP A 353 -29.21 -11.58 -14.51
CA ASP A 353 -29.60 -10.88 -13.27
C ASP A 353 -28.43 -10.06 -12.70
N ILE A 354 -27.22 -10.63 -12.69
CA ILE A 354 -26.01 -9.93 -12.23
C ILE A 354 -25.69 -8.74 -13.15
N ARG A 355 -25.79 -8.93 -14.48
CA ARG A 355 -25.52 -7.87 -15.46
C ARG A 355 -26.52 -6.72 -15.34
N ASN A 356 -27.81 -7.04 -15.22
CA ASN A 356 -28.88 -6.05 -15.06
C ASN A 356 -28.72 -5.28 -13.75
N THR A 357 -28.42 -5.97 -12.65
CA THR A 357 -28.20 -5.32 -11.35
C THR A 357 -27.00 -4.38 -11.38
N ALA A 358 -25.90 -4.77 -12.02
CA ALA A 358 -24.74 -3.90 -12.20
C ALA A 358 -25.07 -2.68 -13.07
N GLU A 359 -25.84 -2.86 -14.14
CA GLU A 359 -26.33 -1.76 -14.99
C GLU A 359 -27.25 -0.80 -14.21
N ASP A 360 -28.15 -1.31 -13.37
CA ASP A 360 -29.02 -0.49 -12.52
C ASP A 360 -28.21 0.38 -11.54
N ILE A 361 -27.15 -0.18 -10.93
CA ILE A 361 -26.25 0.57 -10.05
C ILE A 361 -25.51 1.65 -10.85
N GLN A 362 -25.03 1.32 -12.05
CA GLN A 362 -24.40 2.30 -12.94
C GLN A 362 -25.37 3.43 -13.27
N ASN A 363 -26.61 3.11 -13.64
CA ASN A 363 -27.65 4.09 -13.96
C ASN A 363 -27.94 5.04 -12.78
N ILE A 364 -28.08 4.52 -11.56
CA ILE A 364 -28.28 5.35 -10.34
C ILE A 364 -27.13 6.33 -10.14
N ILE A 365 -25.88 5.90 -10.38
CA ILE A 365 -24.71 6.78 -10.27
C ILE A 365 -24.73 7.83 -11.39
N LEU A 366 -25.04 7.42 -12.62
CA LEU A 366 -25.07 8.30 -13.80
C LEU A 366 -26.21 9.33 -13.74
N GLU A 367 -27.33 9.03 -13.07
CA GLU A 367 -28.40 10.02 -12.81
C GLU A 367 -27.89 11.23 -12.02
N HIS A 368 -26.91 11.02 -11.14
CA HIS A 368 -26.32 12.07 -10.31
C HIS A 368 -25.04 12.64 -10.90
N GLU A 369 -24.23 11.82 -11.58
CA GLU A 369 -22.93 12.19 -12.16
C GLU A 369 -22.78 11.65 -13.60
N PRO A 370 -23.43 12.27 -14.61
CA PRO A 370 -23.45 11.77 -15.99
C PRO A 370 -22.07 11.66 -16.66
N GLN A 371 -21.11 12.47 -16.20
CA GLN A 371 -19.71 12.43 -16.63
C GLN A 371 -18.98 11.10 -16.33
N TYR A 372 -19.54 10.21 -15.51
CA TYR A 372 -18.96 8.91 -15.18
C TYR A 372 -19.36 7.82 -16.18
N SER A 373 -20.02 8.16 -17.29
CA SER A 373 -20.44 7.18 -18.32
C SER A 373 -19.26 6.38 -18.86
N GLU A 374 -18.14 7.04 -19.15
CA GLU A 374 -16.89 6.40 -19.59
C GLU A 374 -16.15 5.63 -18.48
N CYS A 375 -16.58 5.74 -17.22
CA CYS A 375 -16.02 5.00 -16.10
C CYS A 375 -16.75 3.66 -15.86
N CYS A 376 -17.93 3.47 -16.46
CA CYS A 376 -18.75 2.27 -16.27
C CYS A 376 -18.18 1.10 -17.07
N ILE A 377 -18.02 -0.07 -16.43
CA ILE A 377 -17.70 -1.30 -17.16
C ILE A 377 -18.96 -1.77 -17.89
N PRO A 378 -18.96 -1.93 -19.23
CA PRO A 378 -20.14 -2.37 -19.95
C PRO A 378 -20.67 -3.69 -19.38
N PRO A 379 -22.00 -3.87 -19.22
CA PRO A 379 -22.56 -5.08 -18.63
C PRO A 379 -22.10 -6.37 -19.33
N ARG A 380 -21.84 -6.30 -20.64
CA ARG A 380 -21.33 -7.44 -21.43
C ARG A 380 -19.86 -7.76 -21.22
N ALA A 381 -19.09 -6.82 -20.66
CA ALA A 381 -17.67 -6.94 -20.33
C ALA A 381 -17.43 -7.26 -18.84
N LEU A 382 -18.48 -7.42 -18.03
CA LEU A 382 -18.34 -7.80 -16.63
C LEU A 382 -17.68 -9.17 -16.50
N HIS A 383 -16.70 -9.26 -15.61
CA HIS A 383 -15.90 -10.45 -15.39
C HIS A 383 -15.28 -10.46 -13.98
N ILE A 384 -14.83 -11.64 -13.56
CA ILE A 384 -13.96 -11.84 -12.39
C ILE A 384 -12.59 -12.27 -12.88
N THR A 385 -11.54 -11.55 -12.51
CA THR A 385 -10.19 -11.87 -12.97
C THR A 385 -9.52 -12.87 -12.05
N LEU A 386 -9.05 -13.97 -12.64
CA LEU A 386 -8.43 -15.10 -11.94
C LEU A 386 -6.91 -14.89 -11.75
N CYS A 387 -6.25 -14.39 -12.79
CA CYS A 387 -4.82 -14.05 -12.77
C CYS A 387 -4.45 -13.11 -13.92
N THR A 388 -3.34 -12.39 -13.77
CA THR A 388 -2.78 -11.51 -14.80
C THR A 388 -1.48 -12.09 -15.36
N LEU A 389 -1.27 -11.95 -16.66
CA LEU A 389 -0.23 -12.63 -17.44
C LEU A 389 0.63 -11.62 -18.21
N GLY A 390 1.88 -12.03 -18.45
CA GLY A 390 2.83 -11.36 -19.34
C GLY A 390 3.04 -12.13 -20.63
N LEU A 391 2.29 -11.80 -21.68
CA LEU A 391 2.39 -12.39 -23.01
C LEU A 391 2.78 -11.30 -24.02
N ASP A 392 4.06 -10.93 -24.01
CA ASP A 392 4.62 -9.81 -24.79
C ASP A 392 4.79 -10.14 -26.28
N THR A 393 4.80 -11.42 -26.66
CA THR A 393 4.93 -11.87 -28.05
C THR A 393 3.79 -12.76 -28.50
N LEU A 394 3.50 -12.77 -29.82
CA LEU A 394 2.51 -13.69 -30.40
C LEU A 394 2.85 -15.17 -30.15
N GLU A 395 4.13 -15.51 -30.05
CA GLU A 395 4.57 -16.86 -29.69
C GLU A 395 4.19 -17.21 -28.24
N GLN A 396 4.32 -16.26 -27.31
CA GLN A 396 3.90 -16.44 -25.92
C GLN A 396 2.37 -16.58 -25.83
N VAL A 397 1.61 -15.79 -26.59
CA VAL A 397 0.15 -15.95 -26.69
C VAL A 397 -0.21 -17.35 -27.21
N ALA A 398 0.40 -17.79 -28.31
CA ALA A 398 0.18 -19.13 -28.86
C ALA A 398 0.58 -20.25 -27.87
N ASN A 399 1.65 -20.06 -27.10
CA ASN A 399 2.06 -20.99 -26.05
C ASN A 399 1.02 -21.03 -24.91
N ALA A 400 0.52 -19.89 -24.47
CA ALA A 400 -0.53 -19.81 -23.45
C ALA A 400 -1.81 -20.53 -23.89
N VAL A 401 -2.23 -20.33 -25.15
CA VAL A 401 -3.37 -21.05 -25.75
C VAL A 401 -3.12 -22.56 -25.77
N ARG A 402 -1.92 -23.00 -26.14
CA ARG A 402 -1.57 -24.44 -26.16
C ARG A 402 -1.59 -25.05 -24.76
N ALA A 403 -0.99 -24.36 -23.80
CA ALA A 403 -0.96 -24.76 -22.39
C ALA A 403 -2.37 -24.87 -21.80
N LEU A 404 -3.20 -23.85 -21.99
CA LEU A 404 -4.59 -23.83 -21.53
C LEU A 404 -5.41 -24.99 -22.12
N ASN A 405 -5.26 -25.28 -23.42
CA ASN A 405 -5.90 -26.44 -24.04
C ASN A 405 -5.39 -27.79 -23.51
N LYS A 406 -4.10 -27.88 -23.17
CA LYS A 406 -3.49 -29.08 -22.58
C LYS A 406 -4.04 -29.36 -21.17
N ILE A 407 -4.21 -28.32 -20.35
CA ILE A 407 -4.68 -28.44 -18.96
C ILE A 407 -6.20 -28.45 -18.85
N LYS A 408 -6.93 -28.09 -19.92
CA LYS A 408 -8.41 -28.08 -19.96
C LYS A 408 -9.07 -29.31 -19.34
N PRO A 409 -8.67 -30.57 -19.66
CA PRO A 409 -9.31 -31.75 -19.08
C PRO A 409 -9.12 -31.86 -17.56
N GLU A 410 -7.98 -31.41 -17.04
CA GLU A 410 -7.69 -31.38 -15.60
C GLU A 410 -8.53 -30.29 -14.91
N LEU A 411 -8.60 -29.10 -15.51
CA LEU A 411 -9.44 -27.99 -15.02
C LEU A 411 -10.93 -28.38 -14.96
N GLU A 412 -11.43 -29.08 -15.98
CA GLU A 412 -12.83 -29.52 -16.04
C GLU A 412 -13.19 -30.51 -14.91
N THR A 413 -12.22 -31.29 -14.41
CA THR A 413 -12.44 -32.17 -13.26
C THR A 413 -12.40 -31.46 -11.91
N LEU A 414 -11.68 -30.33 -11.82
CA LEU A 414 -11.49 -29.58 -10.58
C LEU A 414 -12.51 -28.45 -10.41
N VAL A 415 -13.10 -27.97 -11.50
CA VAL A 415 -14.00 -26.81 -11.46
C VAL A 415 -15.23 -27.10 -10.58
N PRO A 416 -15.62 -26.18 -9.68
CA PRO A 416 -16.74 -26.39 -8.76
C PRO A 416 -18.10 -26.24 -9.47
N LYS A 417 -18.48 -27.19 -10.33
CA LYS A 417 -19.72 -27.13 -11.14
C LYS A 417 -21.00 -27.00 -10.30
N ASP A 418 -21.05 -27.63 -9.13
CA ASP A 418 -22.24 -27.66 -8.26
C ASP A 418 -22.28 -26.52 -7.21
N LYS A 419 -21.24 -25.68 -7.15
CA LYS A 419 -21.11 -24.62 -6.14
C LYS A 419 -20.92 -23.26 -6.82
N PRO A 420 -22.00 -22.54 -7.12
CA PRO A 420 -21.89 -21.24 -7.76
C PRO A 420 -21.25 -20.22 -6.82
N ILE A 421 -20.68 -19.20 -7.43
CA ILE A 421 -20.17 -18.02 -6.76
C ILE A 421 -21.34 -17.09 -6.44
N VAL A 422 -21.34 -16.47 -5.27
CA VAL A 422 -22.39 -15.53 -4.84
C VAL A 422 -21.84 -14.11 -4.91
N MET A 423 -22.63 -13.18 -5.44
CA MET A 423 -22.27 -11.75 -5.49
C MET A 423 -23.26 -10.95 -4.66
N LYS A 424 -22.75 -10.29 -3.62
CA LYS A 424 -23.60 -9.55 -2.69
C LYS A 424 -22.87 -8.35 -2.09
N GLY A 425 -23.51 -7.20 -2.22
CA GLY A 425 -23.01 -5.92 -1.76
C GLY A 425 -21.96 -5.32 -2.67
N VAL A 426 -21.70 -4.04 -2.45
CA VAL A 426 -20.68 -3.27 -3.18
C VAL A 426 -19.64 -2.70 -2.22
N GLU A 427 -18.38 -2.78 -2.63
CA GLU A 427 -17.24 -2.23 -1.90
C GLU A 427 -16.35 -1.40 -2.85
N GLN A 428 -15.32 -0.76 -2.29
CA GLN A 428 -14.41 0.08 -3.04
C GLN A 428 -12.94 -0.30 -2.84
N PHE A 429 -12.17 -0.25 -3.93
CA PHE A 429 -10.71 -0.22 -3.86
C PHE A 429 -10.23 1.22 -4.03
N PHE A 430 -9.39 1.67 -3.09
CA PHE A 430 -8.73 2.99 -3.09
C PHE A 430 -9.69 4.18 -3.34
N ASN A 431 -10.97 4.00 -3.00
CA ASN A 431 -12.09 4.91 -3.30
C ASN A 431 -12.26 5.26 -4.80
N ARG A 432 -11.62 4.54 -5.72
CA ARG A 432 -11.59 4.80 -7.17
C ARG A 432 -12.34 3.76 -7.99
N VAL A 433 -12.32 2.52 -7.51
CA VAL A 433 -12.93 1.37 -8.17
C VAL A 433 -14.10 0.91 -7.33
N LEU A 434 -15.29 0.88 -7.93
CA LEU A 434 -16.49 0.29 -7.34
C LEU A 434 -16.63 -1.13 -7.88
N TYR A 435 -16.70 -2.11 -6.97
CA TYR A 435 -16.82 -3.51 -7.33
C TYR A 435 -17.91 -4.21 -6.52
N ALA A 436 -18.51 -5.23 -7.12
CA ALA A 436 -19.39 -6.15 -6.42
C ALA A 436 -18.54 -7.17 -5.66
N LYS A 437 -18.85 -7.36 -4.38
CA LYS A 437 -18.16 -8.32 -3.53
C LYS A 437 -18.54 -9.74 -3.93
N VAL A 438 -17.53 -10.59 -4.03
CA VAL A 438 -17.67 -11.96 -4.52
C VAL A 438 -17.36 -12.92 -3.37
N GLU A 439 -18.35 -13.71 -3.00
CA GLU A 439 -18.23 -14.78 -2.02
C GLU A 439 -18.05 -16.11 -2.75
N CYS A 440 -16.85 -16.67 -2.64
CA CYS A 440 -16.47 -17.90 -3.33
C CYS A 440 -16.40 -19.10 -2.36
N PRO A 441 -16.80 -20.30 -2.82
CA PRO A 441 -16.57 -21.52 -2.06
C PRO A 441 -15.05 -21.83 -2.00
N PRO A 442 -14.55 -22.54 -0.96
CA PRO A 442 -13.15 -22.92 -0.84
C PRO A 442 -12.60 -23.65 -2.07
N GLU A 443 -13.44 -24.45 -2.73
CA GLU A 443 -13.10 -25.17 -3.96
C GLU A 443 -12.74 -24.24 -5.12
N PHE A 444 -13.32 -23.04 -5.18
CA PHE A 444 -12.97 -22.06 -6.20
C PHE A 444 -11.57 -21.50 -5.99
N TYR A 445 -11.17 -21.25 -4.75
CA TYR A 445 -9.80 -20.83 -4.44
C TYR A 445 -8.80 -21.93 -4.82
N GLN A 446 -9.10 -23.19 -4.49
CA GLN A 446 -8.27 -24.33 -4.89
C GLN A 446 -8.16 -24.46 -6.41
N PHE A 447 -9.27 -24.26 -7.13
CA PHE A 447 -9.29 -24.24 -8.58
C PHE A 447 -8.39 -23.15 -9.16
N VAL A 448 -8.47 -21.91 -8.66
CA VAL A 448 -7.62 -20.80 -9.13
C VAL A 448 -6.15 -21.03 -8.79
N GLU A 449 -5.84 -21.54 -7.60
CA GLU A 449 -4.47 -21.89 -7.21
C GLU A 449 -3.88 -22.97 -8.11
N HIS A 450 -4.65 -24.02 -8.41
CA HIS A 450 -4.24 -25.09 -9.30
C HIS A 450 -4.07 -24.60 -10.74
N LEU A 451 -4.98 -23.78 -11.25
CA LEU A 451 -4.83 -23.10 -12.55
C LEU A 451 -3.52 -22.32 -12.62
N LYS A 452 -3.21 -21.50 -11.61
CA LYS A 452 -1.95 -20.75 -11.52
C LYS A 452 -0.73 -21.65 -11.47
N LEU A 453 -0.82 -22.80 -10.80
CA LEU A 453 0.26 -23.79 -10.73
C LEU A 453 0.54 -24.39 -12.11
N CYS A 454 -0.50 -24.87 -12.79
CA CYS A 454 -0.38 -25.45 -14.14
C CYS A 454 0.21 -24.46 -15.15
N LEU A 455 -0.22 -23.19 -15.11
CA LEU A 455 0.34 -22.15 -15.98
C LEU A 455 1.84 -21.94 -15.73
N LYS A 456 2.27 -21.93 -14.46
CA LYS A 456 3.68 -21.81 -14.10
C LYS A 456 4.50 -23.02 -14.56
N GLU A 457 3.94 -24.23 -14.48
CA GLU A 457 4.59 -25.45 -14.97
C GLU A 457 4.77 -25.46 -16.49
N GLU A 458 3.83 -24.86 -17.23
CA GLU A 458 3.93 -24.64 -18.68
C GLU A 458 4.82 -23.43 -19.06
N GLY A 459 5.45 -22.78 -18.07
CA GLY A 459 6.38 -21.67 -18.26
C GLY A 459 5.72 -20.34 -18.61
N ILE A 460 4.43 -20.16 -18.28
CA ILE A 460 3.71 -18.91 -18.51
C ILE A 460 4.00 -17.94 -17.37
N GLU A 461 4.35 -16.71 -17.73
CA GLU A 461 4.67 -15.67 -16.76
C GLU A 461 3.38 -15.07 -16.17
N ILE A 462 3.15 -15.32 -14.87
CA ILE A 462 2.08 -14.69 -14.09
C ILE A 462 2.64 -13.42 -13.45
N ARG A 463 2.00 -12.28 -13.73
CA ARG A 463 2.38 -10.92 -13.31
C ARG A 463 1.36 -10.33 -12.32
N ASP A 464 0.88 -11.15 -11.38
CA ASP A 464 -0.05 -10.70 -10.33
C ASP A 464 0.63 -9.65 -9.40
N ASN A 465 -0.02 -8.50 -9.21
CA ASN A 465 0.49 -7.44 -8.33
C ASN A 465 0.09 -7.61 -6.85
N HIS A 466 -1.00 -8.32 -6.59
CA HIS A 466 -1.60 -8.48 -5.26
C HIS A 466 -2.07 -9.92 -5.02
N ASP A 467 -2.37 -10.24 -3.76
CA ASP A 467 -3.00 -11.50 -3.42
C ASP A 467 -4.37 -11.62 -4.09
N PHE A 468 -4.77 -12.85 -4.42
CA PHE A 468 -6.02 -13.09 -5.15
C PHE A 468 -7.23 -12.82 -4.25
N VAL A 469 -7.93 -11.73 -4.55
CA VAL A 469 -9.22 -11.38 -3.96
C VAL A 469 -10.24 -11.32 -5.09
N PRO A 470 -11.19 -12.26 -5.18
CA PRO A 470 -12.19 -12.25 -6.24
C PRO A 470 -13.10 -11.04 -6.09
N HIS A 471 -13.27 -10.30 -7.17
CA HIS A 471 -14.14 -9.12 -7.25
C HIS A 471 -14.66 -8.99 -8.68
N MET A 472 -15.83 -8.37 -8.84
CA MET A 472 -16.35 -7.98 -10.15
C MET A 472 -16.43 -6.46 -10.22
N THR A 473 -15.57 -5.83 -11.03
CA THR A 473 -15.55 -4.38 -11.17
C THR A 473 -16.77 -3.89 -11.93
N VAL A 474 -17.52 -2.98 -11.30
CA VAL A 474 -18.73 -2.35 -11.88
C VAL A 474 -18.36 -1.01 -12.52
N MET A 475 -17.49 -0.24 -11.89
CA MET A 475 -17.07 1.08 -12.36
C MET A 475 -15.66 1.39 -11.86
N LYS A 476 -14.85 2.08 -12.67
CA LYS A 476 -13.53 2.59 -12.29
C LYS A 476 -13.39 4.02 -12.79
N ILE A 477 -13.13 4.97 -11.89
CA ILE A 477 -12.84 6.34 -12.31
C ILE A 477 -11.56 6.34 -13.16
N THR A 478 -11.69 6.75 -14.41
CA THR A 478 -10.56 6.91 -15.32
C THR A 478 -9.85 8.23 -15.04
N ARG A 479 -8.55 8.30 -15.37
CA ARG A 479 -7.77 9.54 -15.17
C ARG A 479 -8.30 10.73 -15.99
N PRO A 480 -8.70 10.58 -17.27
CA PRO A 480 -9.30 11.68 -18.02
C PRO A 480 -10.52 12.27 -17.29
N VAL A 481 -11.42 11.42 -16.81
CA VAL A 481 -12.62 11.86 -16.07
C VAL A 481 -12.24 12.46 -14.72
N ALA A 482 -11.27 11.91 -14.00
CA ALA A 482 -10.79 12.48 -12.74
C ALA A 482 -10.17 13.88 -12.92
N ARG A 483 -9.44 14.10 -14.02
CA ARG A 483 -8.85 15.40 -14.37
C ARG A 483 -9.93 16.40 -14.76
N ALA A 484 -10.83 16.01 -15.67
CA ALA A 484 -11.91 16.87 -16.17
C ALA A 484 -12.89 17.30 -15.07
N THR A 485 -13.19 16.41 -14.13
CA THR A 485 -14.19 16.66 -13.07
C THR A 485 -13.58 17.18 -11.76
N GLY A 486 -12.26 17.04 -11.59
CA GLY A 486 -11.56 17.26 -10.32
C GLY A 486 -11.90 16.22 -9.23
N LYS A 487 -12.75 15.23 -9.53
CA LYS A 487 -13.21 14.21 -8.57
C LYS A 487 -12.40 12.93 -8.75
N LYS A 488 -11.52 12.65 -7.79
CA LYS A 488 -10.67 11.44 -7.80
C LYS A 488 -11.33 10.20 -7.21
N TYR A 489 -12.54 10.31 -6.65
CA TYR A 489 -13.17 9.23 -5.87
C TYR A 489 -14.67 9.12 -6.14
N ILE A 490 -15.19 7.90 -6.07
CA ILE A 490 -16.63 7.63 -6.17
C ILE A 490 -17.25 7.87 -4.80
N SER A 491 -18.12 8.86 -4.69
CA SER A 491 -18.70 9.23 -3.40
C SER A 491 -19.65 8.14 -2.87
N PRO A 492 -19.50 7.66 -1.62
CA PRO A 492 -20.32 6.56 -1.08
C PRO A 492 -21.83 6.77 -1.09
N TRP A 493 -22.27 8.03 -1.04
CA TRP A 493 -23.69 8.36 -1.06
C TRP A 493 -24.36 7.97 -2.39
N LEU A 494 -23.61 7.97 -3.51
CA LEU A 494 -24.12 7.68 -4.86
C LEU A 494 -24.69 6.26 -4.99
N TYR A 495 -24.12 5.30 -4.26
CA TYR A 495 -24.53 3.89 -4.28
C TYR A 495 -25.00 3.39 -2.92
N SER A 496 -25.19 4.29 -1.95
CA SER A 496 -25.58 3.94 -0.57
C SER A 496 -26.90 3.16 -0.47
N SER A 497 -27.82 3.41 -1.40
CA SER A 497 -29.09 2.66 -1.53
C SER A 497 -28.89 1.20 -1.94
N GLN A 498 -27.74 0.88 -2.56
CA GLN A 498 -27.40 -0.43 -3.11
C GLN A 498 -26.22 -1.09 -2.37
N ALA A 499 -25.82 -0.58 -1.20
CA ALA A 499 -24.65 -1.06 -0.45
C ALA A 499 -24.69 -2.59 -0.18
N GLU A 500 -25.87 -3.12 0.13
CA GLU A 500 -26.10 -4.54 0.47
C GLU A 500 -26.93 -5.26 -0.61
N VAL A 501 -26.90 -4.76 -1.85
CA VAL A 501 -27.67 -5.33 -2.97
C VAL A 501 -27.26 -6.78 -3.24
N ASP A 502 -28.25 -7.63 -3.50
CA ASP A 502 -28.00 -9.01 -3.93
C ASP A 502 -27.95 -9.04 -5.46
N PHE A 503 -26.76 -9.30 -6.02
CA PHE A 503 -26.61 -9.44 -7.47
C PHE A 503 -27.05 -10.83 -7.95
N GLY A 504 -27.06 -11.82 -7.06
CA GLY A 504 -27.35 -13.21 -7.36
C GLY A 504 -26.11 -14.09 -7.49
N THR A 505 -26.23 -15.17 -8.26
CA THR A 505 -25.23 -16.24 -8.33
C THR A 505 -24.71 -16.46 -9.74
N GLN A 506 -23.41 -16.75 -9.85
CA GLN A 506 -22.73 -17.05 -11.10
C GLN A 506 -22.16 -18.48 -11.06
N ALA A 507 -22.50 -19.29 -12.04
CA ALA A 507 -21.84 -20.58 -12.24
C ALA A 507 -20.40 -20.36 -12.74
N VAL A 508 -19.48 -21.21 -12.30
CA VAL A 508 -18.13 -21.25 -12.88
C VAL A 508 -18.22 -22.18 -14.07
N ASP A 509 -18.57 -21.63 -15.25
CA ASP A 509 -18.89 -22.34 -16.50
C ASP A 509 -17.91 -22.04 -17.65
N ASN A 510 -17.11 -20.99 -17.51
CA ASN A 510 -16.17 -20.54 -18.54
C ASN A 510 -14.87 -19.94 -17.96
N ILE A 511 -13.80 -19.96 -18.77
CA ILE A 511 -12.61 -19.12 -18.62
C ILE A 511 -12.23 -18.55 -19.98
N HIS A 512 -11.90 -17.27 -20.01
CA HIS A 512 -11.38 -16.58 -21.17
C HIS A 512 -9.95 -16.12 -20.92
N LEU A 513 -9.07 -16.35 -21.88
CA LEU A 513 -7.80 -15.63 -21.99
C LEU A 513 -8.09 -14.32 -22.70
N CYS A 514 -7.92 -13.19 -22.02
CA CYS A 514 -8.28 -11.86 -22.50
C CYS A 514 -7.05 -10.98 -22.70
N GLU A 515 -7.07 -10.16 -23.75
CA GLU A 515 -6.12 -9.08 -23.99
C GLU A 515 -6.52 -7.82 -23.19
N MET A 516 -5.55 -7.16 -22.55
CA MET A 516 -5.73 -5.84 -21.95
C MET A 516 -5.58 -4.79 -23.04
N GLY A 517 -6.68 -4.36 -23.61
CA GLY A 517 -6.69 -3.32 -24.64
C GLY A 517 -8.09 -2.79 -24.92
N PHE A 518 -8.18 -1.85 -25.87
CA PHE A 518 -9.45 -1.27 -26.31
C PHE A 518 -10.26 -2.22 -27.21
N GLY A 519 -9.61 -3.21 -27.82
CA GLY A 519 -10.26 -4.18 -28.69
C GLY A 519 -11.38 -4.95 -27.97
N ARG A 520 -12.50 -5.14 -28.67
CA ARG A 520 -13.64 -5.94 -28.21
C ARG A 520 -14.08 -6.91 -29.30
N GLN A 521 -14.67 -8.02 -28.88
CA GLN A 521 -15.39 -8.94 -29.75
C GLN A 521 -16.73 -8.33 -30.18
N ASP A 522 -17.38 -8.93 -31.18
CA ASP A 522 -18.69 -8.50 -31.69
C ASP A 522 -19.79 -8.47 -30.60
N ASP A 523 -19.64 -9.32 -29.58
CA ASP A 523 -20.57 -9.38 -28.45
C ASP A 523 -20.28 -8.33 -27.36
N GLY A 524 -19.20 -7.56 -27.49
CA GLY A 524 -18.77 -6.53 -26.55
C GLY A 524 -17.87 -7.02 -25.41
N PHE A 525 -17.48 -8.30 -25.39
CA PHE A 525 -16.48 -8.81 -24.43
C PHE A 525 -15.04 -8.49 -24.89
N TYR A 526 -14.06 -8.66 -24.01
CA TYR A 526 -12.64 -8.47 -24.37
C TYR A 526 -12.23 -9.38 -25.52
N LEU A 527 -11.26 -8.94 -26.34
CA LEU A 527 -10.64 -9.85 -27.30
C LEU A 527 -10.04 -11.04 -26.56
N SER A 528 -10.48 -12.24 -26.94
CA SER A 528 -10.06 -13.47 -26.28
C SER A 528 -9.43 -14.44 -27.27
N PRO A 529 -8.10 -14.63 -27.24
CA PRO A 529 -7.43 -15.64 -28.08
C PRO A 529 -7.91 -17.08 -27.81
N LEU A 530 -8.47 -17.34 -26.62
CA LEU A 530 -9.07 -18.62 -26.25
C LEU A 530 -10.22 -18.41 -25.26
N SER A 531 -11.30 -19.16 -25.49
CA SER A 531 -12.35 -19.41 -24.50
C SER A 531 -12.42 -20.90 -24.18
N ILE A 532 -12.59 -21.22 -22.91
CA ILE A 532 -12.79 -22.58 -22.41
C ILE A 532 -14.13 -22.61 -21.72
N ASP A 533 -15.05 -23.39 -22.25
CA ASP A 533 -16.36 -23.68 -21.65
C ASP A 533 -16.42 -25.15 -21.23
N TRP A 534 -17.23 -25.47 -20.21
CA TRP A 534 -17.42 -26.83 -19.65
C TRP A 534 -18.81 -27.11 -19.07
#